data_AF-A0A1V4D4S4-F1
#
_entry.id   AF-A0A1V4D4S4-F1
#
_cell.length_a   1.000
_cell.length_b   1.000
_cell.length_c   1.000
_cell.angle_alpha   90.00
_cell.angle_beta   90.00
_cell.angle_gamma   90.00
#
_symmetry.space_group_name_H-M   'P 1'
#
loop_
_entity.id
_entity.type
_entity.pdbx_description
1 polymer ?
#
loop_
_entity_poly.entity_id
_entity_poly.type
_entity_poly.pdbx_seq_one_letter_code
_entity_poly.pdbx_strand_id
1 'polypeptide(L)'
;MPSARTEDFHGQRLAEFDPDGDVRVPPRAPAWHVSAPVLGPPGFDEVFESFTQTIDTTGVTTLSLGFTDFDGPAAAISLLETAERFPRLRALFLGNEGDFASIEQTDITPVLERFPQLERLDVRGKSGLELRPFDHTALKTLRFESCGLPSDVVRAVAASNLPSLVHLDLWLGVPGGLNEPDVADEFDLEPILSGERLPALRSLGLENSAIQDEIAAAVASAPVVADLRSLSLALGTLTDQGAESLLHGQPLTHLNRLDLHHHYLSDHMMERLRTAHPHTEVDLSQGNGEYHGPFEEEVHNFVADGRDF
;
A
#
# COMPACT_ATOMS: atom_id res chain seq x y z
N MET A 1 -1.68 8.20 -15.16
CA MET A 1 -2.94 8.81 -14.69
C MET A 1 -2.58 9.62 -13.46
N PRO A 2 -3.07 10.85 -13.23
CA PRO A 2 -2.91 11.47 -11.92
C PRO A 2 -3.59 10.52 -10.92
N SER A 3 -2.85 10.07 -9.92
CA SER A 3 -3.40 9.19 -8.88
C SER A 3 -4.45 10.02 -8.13
N ALA A 4 -5.72 9.75 -8.42
CA ALA A 4 -6.82 10.54 -7.90
C ALA A 4 -6.80 10.42 -6.38
N ARG A 5 -6.65 11.56 -5.68
CA ARG A 5 -6.81 11.62 -4.23
C ARG A 5 -8.09 10.89 -3.85
N THR A 6 -7.99 9.93 -2.94
CA THR A 6 -9.14 9.09 -2.61
C THR A 6 -10.16 9.92 -1.84
N GLU A 7 -11.34 10.16 -2.42
CA GLU A 7 -12.43 10.91 -1.75
C GLU A 7 -13.05 10.12 -0.57
N ASP A 8 -12.91 8.80 -0.57
CA ASP A 8 -13.43 7.87 0.45
C ASP A 8 -12.32 6.99 1.03
N PHE A 9 -12.15 6.99 2.34
CA PHE A 9 -11.17 6.14 3.01
C PHE A 9 -11.82 5.43 4.20
N HIS A 10 -11.55 4.12 4.34
CA HIS A 10 -12.18 3.29 5.38
C HIS A 10 -13.73 3.37 5.42
N GLY A 11 -14.34 3.44 4.23
CA GLY A 11 -15.81 3.56 4.08
C GLY A 11 -16.39 4.91 4.52
N GLN A 12 -15.54 5.92 4.70
CA GLN A 12 -15.94 7.27 5.09
C GLN A 12 -15.45 8.29 4.06
N ARG A 13 -16.33 9.20 3.69
CA ARG A 13 -15.98 10.34 2.85
C ARG A 13 -15.09 11.30 3.61
N LEU A 14 -13.93 11.62 3.05
CA LEU A 14 -12.96 12.53 3.66
C LEU A 14 -13.45 13.98 3.55
N ALA A 15 -13.39 14.69 4.68
CA ALA A 15 -13.54 16.13 4.73
C ALA A 15 -12.18 16.80 4.48
N GLU A 16 -12.12 17.73 3.55
CA GLU A 16 -10.92 18.52 3.31
C GLU A 16 -10.75 19.60 4.38
N PHE A 17 -9.57 19.67 5.00
CA PHE A 17 -9.20 20.76 5.89
C PHE A 17 -8.51 21.88 5.12
N ASP A 18 -9.05 23.10 5.22
CA ASP A 18 -8.48 24.32 4.63
C ASP A 18 -8.08 25.28 5.77
N PRO A 19 -6.77 25.57 5.95
CA PRO A 19 -6.29 26.47 7.01
C PRO A 19 -6.72 27.93 6.80
N ASP A 20 -7.06 28.36 5.58
CA ASP A 20 -7.40 29.75 5.24
C ASP A 20 -8.90 30.08 5.37
N GLY A 21 -9.71 29.12 5.80
CA GLY A 21 -11.00 29.41 6.44
C GLY A 21 -12.27 29.11 5.65
N ASP A 22 -12.20 28.42 4.51
CA ASP A 22 -13.38 27.80 3.90
C ASP A 22 -13.48 26.34 4.39
N VAL A 23 -13.86 26.13 5.66
CA VAL A 23 -14.21 24.77 6.13
C VAL A 23 -15.48 24.35 5.38
N ARG A 24 -15.32 23.70 4.22
CA ARG A 24 -16.41 23.27 3.34
C ARG A 24 -17.27 22.16 3.94
N VAL A 25 -16.95 21.69 5.17
CA VAL A 25 -17.55 20.54 5.84
C VAL A 25 -17.82 20.86 7.32
N PRO A 26 -18.89 20.33 7.95
CA PRO A 26 -19.15 20.55 9.37
C PRO A 26 -17.94 20.17 10.26
N PRO A 27 -17.62 20.97 11.31
CA PRO A 27 -16.50 20.75 12.24
C PRO A 27 -16.52 19.43 13.04
N ARG A 28 -17.53 18.60 12.83
CA ARG A 28 -17.77 17.31 13.51
C ARG A 28 -17.69 16.11 12.55
N ALA A 29 -17.12 16.29 11.36
CA ALA A 29 -16.90 15.16 10.46
C ALA A 29 -15.99 14.12 11.15
N PRO A 30 -16.29 12.83 11.02
CA PRO A 30 -15.47 11.76 11.63
C PRO A 30 -14.22 11.41 10.82
N ALA A 31 -14.10 11.91 9.59
CA ALA A 31 -13.05 11.57 8.64
C ALA A 31 -12.50 12.82 7.96
N TRP A 32 -11.18 12.98 7.95
CA TRP A 32 -10.51 14.19 7.44
C TRP A 32 -9.33 13.84 6.54
N HIS A 33 -9.16 14.62 5.48
CA HIS A 33 -7.90 14.77 4.76
C HIS A 33 -7.24 16.08 5.19
N VAL A 34 -5.94 16.02 5.50
CA VAL A 34 -5.11 17.17 5.87
C VAL A 34 -3.86 17.12 5.01
N SER A 35 -3.61 18.18 4.25
CA SER A 35 -2.44 18.31 3.37
C SER A 35 -1.92 19.73 3.39
N ALA A 36 -0.61 19.92 3.27
CA ALA A 36 -0.02 21.23 3.05
C ALA A 36 0.03 21.56 1.54
N PRO A 37 0.19 22.84 1.16
CA PRO A 37 0.60 23.21 -0.18
C PRO A 37 1.93 22.54 -0.55
N VAL A 38 2.07 22.13 -1.82
CA VAL A 38 3.34 21.55 -2.33
C VAL A 38 4.47 22.58 -2.30
N LEU A 39 4.16 23.86 -2.52
CA LEU A 39 5.16 24.93 -2.58
C LEU A 39 4.73 26.12 -1.72
N GLY A 40 5.63 26.54 -0.84
CA GLY A 40 5.47 27.71 0.01
C GLY A 40 4.70 27.42 1.31
N PRO A 41 4.69 28.38 2.25
CA PRO A 41 3.99 28.23 3.52
C PRO A 41 2.46 28.24 3.33
N PRO A 42 1.70 27.68 4.30
CA PRO A 42 2.18 27.06 5.53
C PRO A 42 2.76 25.65 5.33
N GLY A 43 3.71 25.27 6.20
CA GLY A 43 4.24 23.90 6.27
C GLY A 43 3.20 22.90 6.79
N PHE A 44 3.44 21.58 6.61
CA PHE A 44 2.48 20.57 7.06
C PHE A 44 2.23 20.62 8.57
N ASP A 45 3.27 20.82 9.36
CA ASP A 45 3.20 20.98 10.82
C ASP A 45 2.30 22.16 11.23
N GLU A 46 2.43 23.30 10.56
CA GLU A 46 1.59 24.48 10.78
C GLU A 46 0.11 24.21 10.41
N VAL A 47 -0.13 23.55 9.26
CA VAL A 47 -1.49 23.14 8.84
C VAL A 47 -2.09 22.15 9.84
N PHE A 48 -1.31 21.17 10.28
CA PHE A 48 -1.76 20.16 11.22
C PHE A 48 -2.02 20.74 12.62
N GLU A 49 -1.18 21.67 13.07
CA GLU A 49 -1.44 22.43 14.30
C GLU A 49 -2.77 23.18 14.19
N SER A 50 -2.99 23.92 13.10
CA SER A 50 -4.25 24.62 12.84
C SER A 50 -5.45 23.68 12.82
N PHE A 51 -5.32 22.51 12.17
CA PHE A 51 -6.35 21.46 12.16
C PHE A 51 -6.70 21.03 13.57
N THR A 52 -5.71 20.68 14.38
CA THR A 52 -5.98 20.23 15.74
C THR A 52 -6.54 21.34 16.61
N GLN A 53 -6.17 22.61 16.42
CA GLN A 53 -6.77 23.74 17.16
C GLN A 53 -8.23 24.03 16.75
N THR A 54 -8.59 23.74 15.51
CA THR A 54 -9.89 24.10 14.93
C THR A 54 -10.93 22.98 15.06
N ILE A 55 -10.49 21.72 14.92
CA ILE A 55 -11.37 20.55 14.84
C ILE A 55 -11.41 19.81 16.18
N ASP A 56 -12.60 19.33 16.55
CA ASP A 56 -12.77 18.40 17.67
C ASP A 56 -12.22 17.01 17.31
N THR A 57 -10.92 16.84 17.50
CA THR A 57 -10.15 15.62 17.22
C THR A 57 -10.62 14.41 18.03
N THR A 58 -11.36 14.61 19.12
CA THR A 58 -11.91 13.51 19.94
C THR A 58 -12.97 12.69 19.20
N GLY A 59 -13.60 13.28 18.17
CA GLY A 59 -14.56 12.63 17.29
C GLY A 59 -13.95 12.00 16.04
N VAL A 60 -12.67 12.25 15.74
CA VAL A 60 -12.01 11.80 14.51
C VAL A 60 -11.71 10.30 14.60
N THR A 61 -12.18 9.56 13.61
CA THR A 61 -11.99 8.11 13.46
C THR A 61 -11.15 7.75 12.25
N THR A 62 -11.05 8.65 11.27
CA THR A 62 -10.32 8.43 10.03
C THR A 62 -9.53 9.68 9.68
N LEU A 63 -8.25 9.49 9.41
CA LEU A 63 -7.34 10.58 9.09
C LEU A 63 -6.49 10.18 7.88
N SER A 64 -6.44 11.06 6.90
CA SER A 64 -5.59 10.93 5.73
C SER A 64 -4.67 12.14 5.71
N LEU A 65 -3.37 11.89 5.72
CA LEU A 65 -2.35 12.92 5.73
C LEU A 65 -1.68 12.92 4.36
N GLY A 66 -1.86 14.00 3.62
CA GLY A 66 -1.30 14.21 2.28
C GLY A 66 0.13 14.73 2.32
N PHE A 67 0.49 15.61 1.39
CA PHE A 67 1.83 16.17 1.25
C PHE A 67 2.44 16.63 2.59
N THR A 68 3.53 15.98 2.96
CA THR A 68 4.46 16.35 4.03
C THR A 68 5.65 17.01 3.36
N ASP A 69 6.04 18.19 3.82
CA ASP A 69 7.07 19.05 3.26
C ASP A 69 8.30 18.31 2.67
N PHE A 70 9.01 18.96 1.74
CA PHE A 70 10.24 18.43 1.12
C PHE A 70 11.33 18.06 2.16
N ASP A 71 11.25 18.63 3.36
CA ASP A 71 12.28 18.56 4.40
C ASP A 71 12.05 17.47 5.46
N GLY A 72 10.97 16.67 5.39
CA GLY A 72 10.83 15.56 6.34
C GLY A 72 9.46 14.88 6.48
N PRO A 73 9.40 13.82 7.31
CA PRO A 73 8.21 13.01 7.57
C PRO A 73 7.22 13.69 8.53
N ALA A 74 6.83 14.92 8.20
CA ALA A 74 6.07 15.81 9.07
C ALA A 74 4.73 15.21 9.51
N ALA A 75 4.08 14.37 8.70
CA ALA A 75 2.80 13.75 9.03
C ALA A 75 2.88 12.82 10.24
N ALA A 76 3.78 11.84 10.21
CA ALA A 76 3.90 10.87 11.29
C ALA A 76 4.36 11.56 12.58
N ILE A 77 5.34 12.47 12.48
CA ILE A 77 5.87 13.23 13.62
C ILE A 77 4.77 14.09 14.26
N SER A 78 4.09 14.94 13.49
CA SER A 78 3.05 15.84 14.01
C SER A 78 1.88 15.08 14.64
N LEU A 79 1.51 13.93 14.06
CA LEU A 79 0.48 13.05 14.62
C LEU A 79 0.93 12.43 15.96
N LEU A 80 2.18 11.98 16.06
CA LEU A 80 2.71 11.36 17.27
C LEU A 80 2.82 12.35 18.43
N GLU A 81 3.19 13.60 18.15
CA GLU A 81 3.28 14.69 19.14
C GLU A 81 1.92 15.04 19.76
N THR A 82 0.82 14.72 19.07
CA THR A 82 -0.55 15.04 19.48
C THR A 82 -1.44 13.80 19.61
N ALA A 83 -0.86 12.61 19.74
CA ALA A 83 -1.57 11.34 19.65
C ALA A 83 -2.75 11.21 20.63
N GLU A 84 -2.62 11.76 21.85
CA GLU A 84 -3.67 11.75 22.87
C GLU A 84 -4.94 12.50 22.47
N ARG A 85 -4.86 13.37 21.46
CA ARG A 85 -5.99 14.13 20.92
C ARG A 85 -6.89 13.29 20.01
N PHE A 86 -6.44 12.12 19.58
CA PHE A 86 -7.15 11.24 18.64
C PHE A 86 -7.55 9.88 19.27
N PRO A 87 -8.30 9.86 20.40
CA PRO A 87 -8.61 8.64 21.14
C PRO A 87 -9.49 7.63 20.36
N ARG A 88 -10.10 8.06 19.25
CA ARG A 88 -11.01 7.25 18.43
C ARG A 88 -10.47 6.91 17.05
N LEU A 89 -9.20 7.21 16.76
CA LEU A 89 -8.61 6.92 15.46
C LEU A 89 -8.67 5.40 15.17
N ARG A 90 -9.13 5.05 13.97
CA ARG A 90 -9.29 3.68 13.46
C ARG A 90 -8.65 3.48 12.09
N ALA A 91 -8.56 4.53 11.28
CA ALA A 91 -7.93 4.45 9.98
C ALA A 91 -7.00 5.63 9.75
N LEU A 92 -5.79 5.33 9.30
CA LEU A 92 -4.76 6.31 9.02
C LEU A 92 -4.15 6.05 7.64
N PHE A 93 -4.02 7.09 6.84
CA PHE A 93 -3.21 7.07 5.62
C PHE A 93 -2.10 8.10 5.76
N LEU A 94 -0.84 7.65 5.77
CA LEU A 94 0.36 8.49 5.70
C LEU A 94 0.84 8.64 4.25
N GLY A 95 0.94 9.88 3.77
CA GLY A 95 1.43 10.18 2.43
C GLY A 95 0.39 10.04 1.32
N ASN A 96 -0.90 10.31 1.59
CA ASN A 96 -1.95 10.26 0.56
C ASN A 96 -1.83 11.44 -0.42
N GLU A 97 -0.82 11.41 -1.29
CA GLU A 97 -0.58 12.43 -2.32
C GLU A 97 -0.32 11.77 -3.67
N GLY A 98 -1.00 12.25 -4.71
CA GLY A 98 -1.10 11.55 -5.99
C GLY A 98 0.02 11.79 -7.00
N ASP A 99 0.73 12.90 -6.88
CA ASP A 99 1.64 13.41 -7.93
C ASP A 99 3.07 13.65 -7.42
N PHE A 100 3.48 12.99 -6.32
CA PHE A 100 4.76 13.29 -5.67
C PHE A 100 5.64 12.05 -5.48
N ALA A 101 6.79 12.05 -6.16
CA ALA A 101 7.79 10.97 -6.19
C ALA A 101 8.61 10.82 -4.89
N SER A 102 8.73 11.87 -4.07
CA SER A 102 9.67 11.87 -2.94
C SER A 102 8.94 12.01 -1.61
N ILE A 103 7.95 11.17 -1.34
CA ILE A 103 7.28 11.18 -0.04
C ILE A 103 8.24 10.63 1.01
N GLU A 104 8.76 11.52 1.86
CA GLU A 104 9.58 11.16 3.00
C GLU A 104 8.73 10.57 4.12
N GLN A 105 9.21 9.43 4.62
CA GLN A 105 8.67 8.70 5.75
C GLN A 105 9.71 8.62 6.88
N THR A 106 9.38 7.88 7.92
CA THR A 106 10.22 7.69 9.11
C THR A 106 10.05 6.28 9.65
N ASP A 107 10.60 5.98 10.83
CA ASP A 107 10.16 4.83 11.61
C ASP A 107 8.69 5.02 11.98
N ILE A 108 7.80 4.30 11.29
CA ILE A 108 6.35 4.36 11.53
C ILE A 108 5.91 3.41 12.65
N THR A 109 6.82 2.61 13.22
CA THR A 109 6.51 1.70 14.34
C THR A 109 5.84 2.42 15.52
N PRO A 110 6.28 3.62 15.96
CA PRO A 110 5.63 4.36 17.04
C PRO A 110 4.17 4.72 16.74
N VAL A 111 3.77 4.87 15.47
CA VAL A 111 2.37 5.12 15.10
C VAL A 111 1.50 3.93 15.51
N LEU A 112 1.95 2.72 15.19
CA LEU A 112 1.27 1.47 15.54
C LEU A 112 1.24 1.25 17.07
N GLU A 113 2.32 1.60 17.78
CA GLU A 113 2.39 1.49 19.23
C GLU A 113 1.47 2.50 19.95
N ARG A 114 1.33 3.72 19.41
CA ARG A 114 0.54 4.80 20.02
C ARG A 114 -0.95 4.74 19.69
N PHE A 115 -1.33 4.09 18.60
CA PHE A 115 -2.73 3.91 18.20
C PHE A 115 -3.15 2.43 18.21
N PRO A 116 -3.21 1.76 19.39
CA PRO A 116 -3.45 0.32 19.50
C PRO A 116 -4.84 -0.15 19.02
N GLN A 117 -5.74 0.79 18.72
CA GLN A 117 -7.08 0.51 18.19
C GLN A 117 -7.18 0.78 16.68
N LEU A 118 -6.05 1.06 16.00
CA LEU A 118 -6.02 1.26 14.56
C LEU A 118 -6.42 -0.03 13.83
N GLU A 119 -7.38 0.07 12.92
CA GLU A 119 -7.91 -1.02 12.11
C GLU A 119 -7.36 -0.99 10.69
N ARG A 120 -6.97 0.18 10.18
CA ARG A 120 -6.38 0.33 8.84
C ARG A 120 -5.19 1.30 8.87
N LEU A 121 -4.08 0.87 8.29
CA LEU A 121 -2.93 1.72 8.01
C LEU A 121 -2.53 1.59 6.54
N ASP A 122 -2.52 2.71 5.84
CA ASP A 122 -1.98 2.84 4.49
C ASP A 122 -0.77 3.79 4.55
N VAL A 123 0.33 3.43 3.89
CA VAL A 123 1.57 4.22 3.86
C VAL A 123 2.05 4.29 2.43
N ARG A 124 2.33 5.50 1.94
CA ARG A 124 2.90 5.73 0.61
C ARG A 124 4.29 6.36 0.71
N GLY A 125 5.23 5.86 -0.08
CA GLY A 125 6.60 6.37 -0.15
C GLY A 125 7.63 5.38 0.42
N LYS A 126 8.89 5.52 -0.03
CA LYS A 126 10.03 4.67 0.36
C LYS A 126 11.08 5.37 1.22
N SER A 127 11.26 6.67 1.02
CA SER A 127 12.40 7.41 1.57
C SER A 127 12.30 7.50 3.08
N GLY A 128 13.31 6.99 3.80
CA GLY A 128 13.30 6.99 5.27
C GLY A 128 12.24 6.07 5.91
N LEU A 129 11.53 5.25 5.12
CA LEU A 129 10.52 4.33 5.64
C LEU A 129 11.22 3.21 6.41
N GLU A 130 10.98 3.19 7.72
CA GLU A 130 11.48 2.15 8.61
C GLU A 130 10.30 1.49 9.35
N LEU A 131 10.45 0.19 9.62
CA LEU A 131 9.49 -0.57 10.41
C LEU A 131 10.24 -1.63 11.22
N ARG A 132 9.92 -1.73 12.50
CA ARG A 132 10.39 -2.80 13.38
C ARG A 132 9.23 -3.77 13.63
N PRO A 133 9.50 -5.06 13.89
CA PRO A 133 8.45 -6.02 14.24
C PRO A 133 7.62 -5.51 15.43
N PHE A 134 6.30 -5.63 15.32
CA PHE A 134 5.36 -5.09 16.30
C PHE A 134 4.19 -6.04 16.58
N ASP A 135 3.47 -5.78 17.67
CA ASP A 135 2.22 -6.48 18.02
C ASP A 135 1.03 -5.54 17.79
N HIS A 136 0.05 -5.94 16.96
CA HIS A 136 -1.16 -5.15 16.77
C HIS A 136 -2.41 -6.01 16.58
N THR A 137 -3.26 -6.05 17.61
CA THR A 137 -4.43 -6.95 17.64
C THR A 137 -5.67 -6.38 16.94
N ALA A 138 -5.74 -5.07 16.71
CA ALA A 138 -6.87 -4.43 16.06
C ALA A 138 -6.70 -4.23 14.54
N LEU A 139 -5.47 -4.37 14.01
CA LEU A 139 -5.17 -4.01 12.62
C LEU A 139 -5.76 -5.08 11.69
N LYS A 140 -6.60 -4.64 10.75
CA LYS A 140 -7.30 -5.49 9.77
C LYS A 140 -6.78 -5.27 8.36
N THR A 141 -6.33 -4.06 8.07
CA THR A 141 -5.78 -3.67 6.76
C THR A 141 -4.44 -2.99 6.96
N LEU A 142 -3.42 -3.49 6.25
CA LEU A 142 -2.11 -2.88 6.17
C LEU A 142 -1.72 -2.78 4.70
N ARG A 143 -1.35 -1.57 4.26
CA ARG A 143 -0.99 -1.33 2.87
C ARG A 143 0.25 -0.45 2.78
N PHE A 144 1.20 -0.89 1.96
CA PHE A 144 2.38 -0.13 1.58
C PHE A 144 2.35 0.13 0.07
N GLU A 145 2.31 1.40 -0.32
CA GLU A 145 2.40 1.85 -1.70
C GLU A 145 3.79 2.44 -1.93
N SER A 146 4.67 1.67 -2.55
CA SER A 146 6.04 2.04 -2.78
C SER A 146 6.48 1.71 -4.21
N CYS A 147 7.34 2.56 -4.73
CA CYS A 147 8.10 2.39 -5.96
C CYS A 147 9.41 1.62 -5.75
N GLY A 148 9.72 1.25 -4.50
CA GLY A 148 10.87 0.45 -4.08
C GLY A 148 10.77 0.16 -2.59
N LEU A 149 9.92 -0.79 -2.20
CA LEU A 149 9.64 -1.12 -0.81
C LEU A 149 10.88 -1.73 -0.15
N PRO A 150 11.43 -1.14 0.93
CA PRO A 150 12.61 -1.72 1.58
C PRO A 150 12.35 -3.15 2.07
N SER A 151 13.29 -4.06 1.81
CA SER A 151 13.23 -5.47 2.23
C SER A 151 12.98 -5.62 3.73
N ASP A 152 13.60 -4.78 4.56
CA ASP A 152 13.44 -4.80 6.01
C ASP A 152 12.00 -4.46 6.46
N VAL A 153 11.25 -3.66 5.69
CA VAL A 153 9.83 -3.40 5.97
C VAL A 153 9.00 -4.67 5.77
N VAL A 154 9.23 -5.40 4.68
CA VAL A 154 8.55 -6.68 4.40
C VAL A 154 8.88 -7.71 5.48
N ARG A 155 10.17 -7.84 5.83
CA ARG A 155 10.62 -8.73 6.92
C ARG A 155 10.01 -8.36 8.26
N ALA A 156 9.89 -7.05 8.56
CA ALA A 156 9.25 -6.58 9.78
C ALA A 156 7.77 -6.92 9.83
N VAL A 157 7.02 -6.74 8.73
CA VAL A 157 5.61 -7.20 8.62
C VAL A 157 5.53 -8.71 8.87
N ALA A 158 6.40 -9.49 8.22
CA ALA A 158 6.43 -10.94 8.36
C ALA A 158 6.73 -11.42 9.80
N ALA A 159 7.55 -10.65 10.53
CA ALA A 159 7.91 -10.86 11.93
C ALA A 159 6.93 -10.24 12.95
N SER A 160 5.93 -9.48 12.51
CA SER A 160 4.93 -8.83 13.37
C SER A 160 3.76 -9.73 13.73
N ASN A 161 3.21 -9.58 14.92
CA ASN A 161 2.06 -10.37 15.38
C ASN A 161 0.75 -9.64 15.04
N LEU A 162 0.09 -10.13 13.99
CA LEU A 162 -1.05 -9.47 13.35
C LEU A 162 -2.27 -10.41 13.26
N PRO A 163 -2.82 -10.87 14.41
CA PRO A 163 -3.81 -11.95 14.43
C PRO A 163 -5.15 -11.58 13.78
N SER A 164 -5.42 -10.28 13.62
CA SER A 164 -6.66 -9.75 13.03
C SER A 164 -6.46 -9.23 11.60
N LEU A 165 -5.26 -9.34 11.02
CA LEU A 165 -4.99 -8.81 9.69
C LEU A 165 -5.71 -9.65 8.64
N VAL A 166 -6.63 -9.02 7.93
CA VAL A 166 -7.46 -9.63 6.89
C VAL A 166 -6.96 -9.26 5.50
N HIS A 167 -6.36 -8.08 5.36
CA HIS A 167 -5.95 -7.49 4.09
C HIS A 167 -4.52 -6.96 4.19
N LEU A 168 -3.65 -7.44 3.32
CA LEU A 168 -2.27 -6.98 3.20
C LEU A 168 -1.97 -6.65 1.73
N ASP A 169 -1.58 -5.41 1.45
CA ASP A 169 -1.09 -5.01 0.13
C ASP A 169 0.34 -4.49 0.25
N LEU A 170 1.24 -5.05 -0.55
CA LEU A 170 2.63 -4.63 -0.67
C LEU A 170 2.90 -4.28 -2.13
N TRP A 171 3.25 -3.03 -2.39
CA TRP A 171 3.75 -2.58 -3.69
C TRP A 171 5.27 -2.60 -3.63
N LEU A 172 5.89 -3.58 -4.28
CA LEU A 172 7.32 -3.85 -4.10
C LEU A 172 8.19 -2.86 -4.87
N GLY A 173 7.73 -2.43 -6.04
CA GLY A 173 8.44 -1.47 -6.87
C GLY A 173 9.60 -2.09 -7.64
N VAL A 174 10.60 -1.25 -7.88
CA VAL A 174 11.79 -1.59 -8.65
C VAL A 174 13.06 -1.21 -7.86
N PRO A 175 14.16 -1.98 -7.99
CA PRO A 175 15.42 -1.62 -7.36
C PRO A 175 15.87 -0.20 -7.71
N GLY A 176 16.28 0.56 -6.69
CA GLY A 176 16.81 1.91 -6.84
C GLY A 176 18.29 1.94 -7.24
N GLY A 177 18.89 3.13 -7.21
CA GLY A 177 20.33 3.31 -7.48
C GLY A 177 21.24 2.71 -6.39
N LEU A 178 22.56 2.68 -6.64
CA LEU A 178 23.58 2.05 -5.77
C LEU A 178 23.62 2.53 -4.30
N ASN A 179 22.94 3.62 -3.95
CA ASN A 179 22.92 4.19 -2.60
C ASN A 179 21.52 4.14 -1.96
N GLU A 180 20.56 3.46 -2.58
CA GLU A 180 19.22 3.25 -2.04
C GLU A 180 19.15 1.94 -1.24
N PRO A 181 18.21 1.81 -0.29
CA PRO A 181 17.96 0.55 0.41
C PRO A 181 17.64 -0.59 -0.55
N ASP A 182 17.97 -1.83 -0.15
CA ASP A 182 17.59 -3.02 -0.89
C ASP A 182 16.06 -3.12 -0.96
N VAL A 183 15.53 -3.22 -2.18
CA VAL A 183 14.11 -3.43 -2.45
C VAL A 183 13.76 -4.89 -2.20
N ALA A 184 12.58 -5.13 -1.63
CA ALA A 184 12.08 -6.47 -1.32
C ALA A 184 12.00 -7.36 -2.57
N ASP A 185 12.38 -8.62 -2.40
CA ASP A 185 12.31 -9.65 -3.44
C ASP A 185 11.36 -10.81 -3.07
N GLU A 186 11.30 -11.85 -3.89
CA GLU A 186 10.45 -13.03 -3.62
C GLU A 186 10.88 -13.83 -2.38
N PHE A 187 12.15 -13.77 -1.97
CA PHE A 187 12.66 -14.47 -0.79
C PHE A 187 12.22 -13.76 0.50
N ASP A 188 12.16 -12.43 0.49
CA ASP A 188 11.63 -11.64 1.60
C ASP A 188 10.14 -11.93 1.88
N LEU A 189 9.41 -12.38 0.86
CA LEU A 189 7.99 -12.74 0.96
C LEU A 189 7.74 -14.13 1.54
N GLU A 190 8.73 -15.04 1.53
CA GLU A 190 8.57 -16.43 1.98
C GLU A 190 7.86 -16.57 3.34
N PRO A 191 8.22 -15.80 4.39
CA PRO A 191 7.57 -15.98 5.69
C PRO A 191 6.12 -15.47 5.69
N ILE A 192 5.76 -14.49 4.86
CA ILE A 192 4.36 -14.06 4.64
C ILE A 192 3.60 -15.16 3.88
N LEU A 193 4.20 -15.70 2.82
CA LEU A 193 3.64 -16.74 1.96
C LEU A 193 3.42 -18.07 2.68
N SER A 194 4.18 -18.33 3.76
CA SER A 194 3.94 -19.47 4.65
C SER A 194 2.57 -19.40 5.35
N GLY A 195 2.03 -18.20 5.58
CA GLY A 195 0.78 -17.96 6.29
C GLY A 195 0.80 -18.22 7.80
N GLU A 196 1.91 -18.72 8.37
CA GLU A 196 1.97 -19.19 9.77
C GLU A 196 1.58 -18.14 10.80
N ARG A 197 1.86 -16.86 10.50
CA ARG A 197 1.68 -15.73 11.44
C ARG A 197 0.52 -14.81 11.07
N LEU A 198 -0.26 -15.15 10.04
CA LEU A 198 -1.34 -14.34 9.50
C LEU A 198 -2.66 -15.15 9.40
N PRO A 199 -3.19 -15.68 10.51
CA PRO A 199 -4.30 -16.64 10.50
C PRO A 199 -5.62 -16.09 9.94
N ALA A 200 -5.80 -14.77 9.98
CA ALA A 200 -7.00 -14.08 9.52
C ALA A 200 -6.90 -13.57 8.07
N LEU A 201 -5.75 -13.73 7.40
CA LEU A 201 -5.53 -13.13 6.09
C LEU A 201 -6.45 -13.74 5.04
N ARG A 202 -7.18 -12.89 4.32
CA ARG A 202 -8.11 -13.29 3.24
C ARG A 202 -7.88 -12.51 1.95
N SER A 203 -7.12 -11.43 1.99
CA SER A 203 -6.74 -10.66 0.81
C SER A 203 -5.26 -10.35 0.85
N LEU A 204 -4.55 -10.67 -0.23
CA LEU A 204 -3.14 -10.42 -0.39
C LEU A 204 -2.89 -9.76 -1.75
N GLY A 205 -2.32 -8.55 -1.73
CA GLY A 205 -1.76 -7.89 -2.91
C GLY A 205 -0.24 -7.87 -2.85
N LEU A 206 0.40 -8.44 -3.86
CA LEU A 206 1.85 -8.37 -4.10
C LEU A 206 2.03 -7.72 -5.47
N GLU A 207 1.96 -6.40 -5.49
CA GLU A 207 1.73 -5.59 -6.69
C GLU A 207 2.96 -4.76 -7.06
N ASN A 208 2.89 -4.14 -8.23
CA ASN A 208 3.81 -3.11 -8.70
C ASN A 208 5.28 -3.57 -8.67
N SER A 209 5.58 -4.82 -9.04
CA SER A 209 6.94 -5.35 -8.98
C SER A 209 7.59 -5.52 -10.36
N ALA A 210 8.91 -5.27 -10.45
CA ALA A 210 9.71 -5.64 -11.61
C ALA A 210 10.00 -7.15 -11.73
N ILE A 211 9.80 -7.92 -10.65
CA ILE A 211 10.03 -9.37 -10.57
C ILE A 211 8.69 -10.14 -10.43
N GLN A 212 7.65 -9.66 -11.11
CA GLN A 212 6.29 -10.15 -10.90
C GLN A 212 6.11 -11.63 -11.30
N ASP A 213 6.93 -12.14 -12.23
CA ASP A 213 6.92 -13.56 -12.62
C ASP A 213 7.50 -14.46 -11.52
N GLU A 214 8.57 -14.04 -10.86
CA GLU A 214 9.19 -14.72 -9.72
C GLU A 214 8.23 -14.76 -8.53
N ILE A 215 7.57 -13.64 -8.24
CA ILE A 215 6.52 -13.56 -7.21
C ILE A 215 5.37 -14.50 -7.55
N ALA A 216 4.91 -14.51 -8.81
CA ALA A 216 3.84 -15.42 -9.25
C ALA A 216 4.22 -16.90 -9.05
N ALA A 217 5.47 -17.26 -9.32
CA ALA A 217 5.98 -18.60 -9.09
C ALA A 217 6.04 -18.98 -7.59
N ALA A 218 6.47 -18.06 -6.73
CA ALA A 218 6.44 -18.27 -5.28
C ALA A 218 5.01 -18.44 -4.75
N VAL A 219 4.08 -17.58 -5.20
CA VAL A 219 2.66 -17.61 -4.83
C VAL A 219 1.97 -18.89 -5.29
N ALA A 220 2.33 -19.42 -6.46
CA ALA A 220 1.71 -20.61 -7.05
C ALA A 220 1.74 -21.85 -6.14
N SER A 221 2.63 -21.90 -5.15
CA SER A 221 2.73 -23.01 -4.19
C SER A 221 2.59 -22.59 -2.73
N ALA A 222 2.29 -21.31 -2.48
CA ALA A 222 2.30 -20.72 -1.16
C ALA A 222 1.12 -21.23 -0.29
N PRO A 223 1.36 -21.76 0.91
CA PRO A 223 0.31 -22.24 1.80
C PRO A 223 -0.76 -21.19 2.12
N VAL A 224 -0.36 -19.92 2.28
CA VAL A 224 -1.30 -18.82 2.62
C VAL A 224 -2.43 -18.68 1.59
N VAL A 225 -2.16 -19.01 0.32
CA VAL A 225 -3.10 -18.85 -0.79
C VAL A 225 -4.33 -19.75 -0.65
N ALA A 226 -4.23 -20.88 0.06
CA ALA A 226 -5.34 -21.79 0.28
C ALA A 226 -6.50 -21.15 1.08
N ASP A 227 -6.20 -20.16 1.94
CA ASP A 227 -7.17 -19.47 2.77
C ASP A 227 -7.61 -18.11 2.19
N LEU A 228 -6.96 -17.64 1.13
CA LEU A 228 -7.30 -16.37 0.49
C LEU A 228 -8.67 -16.41 -0.21
N ARG A 229 -9.28 -15.23 -0.30
CA ARG A 229 -10.46 -14.93 -1.11
C ARG A 229 -10.15 -13.97 -2.24
N SER A 230 -9.10 -13.17 -2.09
CA SER A 230 -8.62 -12.24 -3.10
C SER A 230 -7.10 -12.33 -3.17
N LEU A 231 -6.58 -12.42 -4.38
CA LEU A 231 -5.15 -12.34 -4.68
C LEU A 231 -4.95 -11.27 -5.77
N SER A 232 -4.00 -10.38 -5.55
CA SER A 232 -3.59 -9.39 -6.55
C SER A 232 -2.11 -9.52 -6.86
N LEU A 233 -1.77 -9.60 -8.14
CA LEU A 233 -0.42 -9.55 -8.70
C LEU A 233 -0.35 -8.48 -9.80
N ALA A 234 -1.17 -7.44 -9.64
CA ALA A 234 -1.37 -6.35 -10.57
C ALA A 234 -0.19 -5.36 -10.58
N LEU A 235 -0.23 -4.43 -11.54
CA LEU A 235 0.66 -3.26 -11.64
C LEU A 235 2.14 -3.58 -11.91
N GLY A 236 2.51 -4.85 -12.01
CA GLY A 236 3.89 -5.30 -12.22
C GLY A 236 4.16 -5.81 -13.65
N THR A 237 5.32 -6.42 -13.81
CA THR A 237 5.83 -6.98 -15.08
C THR A 237 5.36 -8.42 -15.33
N LEU A 238 4.10 -8.76 -14.98
CA LEU A 238 3.60 -10.14 -15.10
C LEU A 238 3.51 -10.56 -16.57
N THR A 239 4.22 -11.63 -16.95
CA THR A 239 4.22 -12.21 -18.29
C THR A 239 3.58 -13.59 -18.33
N ASP A 240 3.51 -14.18 -19.52
CA ASP A 240 3.03 -15.56 -19.70
C ASP A 240 3.82 -16.56 -18.85
N GLN A 241 5.09 -16.30 -18.52
CA GLN A 241 5.88 -17.18 -17.66
C GLN A 241 5.33 -17.24 -16.22
N GLY A 242 5.05 -16.09 -15.60
CA GLY A 242 4.45 -16.03 -14.27
C GLY A 242 3.04 -16.60 -14.26
N ALA A 243 2.22 -16.28 -15.27
CA ALA A 243 0.88 -16.83 -15.40
C ALA A 243 0.86 -18.35 -15.59
N GLU A 244 1.81 -18.91 -16.35
CA GLU A 244 1.95 -20.37 -16.48
C GLU A 244 2.26 -21.02 -15.13
N SER A 245 3.11 -20.37 -14.32
CA SER A 245 3.42 -20.84 -12.96
C SER A 245 2.16 -20.89 -12.09
N LEU A 246 1.32 -19.85 -12.13
CA LEU A 246 0.02 -19.84 -11.43
C LEU A 246 -0.92 -20.96 -11.91
N LEU A 247 -0.99 -21.21 -13.23
CA LEU A 247 -1.84 -22.27 -13.80
C LEU A 247 -1.35 -23.69 -13.45
N HIS A 248 -0.06 -23.87 -13.23
CA HIS A 248 0.53 -25.15 -12.82
C HIS A 248 0.63 -25.35 -11.30
N GLY A 249 0.46 -24.27 -10.54
CA GLY A 249 0.44 -24.28 -9.09
C GLY A 249 -0.80 -24.94 -8.48
N GLN A 250 -1.05 -24.61 -7.22
CA GLN A 250 -2.28 -25.00 -6.56
C GLN A 250 -3.49 -24.28 -7.20
N PRO A 251 -4.66 -24.92 -7.27
CA PRO A 251 -5.85 -24.30 -7.85
C PRO A 251 -6.23 -23.01 -7.13
N LEU A 252 -6.48 -21.94 -7.89
CA LEU A 252 -6.97 -20.66 -7.37
C LEU A 252 -8.49 -20.50 -7.54
N THR A 253 -9.19 -21.57 -7.90
CA THR A 253 -10.63 -21.56 -8.23
C THR A 253 -11.54 -21.25 -7.03
N HIS A 254 -11.01 -21.27 -5.80
CA HIS A 254 -11.71 -20.85 -4.59
C HIS A 254 -11.69 -19.34 -4.36
N LEU A 255 -10.82 -18.61 -5.07
CA LEU A 255 -10.77 -17.16 -4.97
C LEU A 255 -12.06 -16.54 -5.51
N ASN A 256 -12.54 -15.51 -4.82
CA ASN A 256 -13.60 -14.64 -5.33
C ASN A 256 -13.04 -13.69 -6.39
N ARG A 257 -11.81 -13.18 -6.20
CA ARG A 257 -11.15 -12.25 -7.10
C ARG A 257 -9.69 -12.65 -7.33
N LEU A 258 -9.27 -12.63 -8.59
CA LEU A 258 -7.88 -12.73 -9.03
C LEU A 258 -7.58 -11.48 -9.85
N ASP A 259 -6.83 -10.55 -9.28
CA ASP A 259 -6.53 -9.28 -9.90
C ASP A 259 -5.14 -9.29 -10.54
N LEU A 260 -5.09 -9.20 -11.85
CA LEU A 260 -3.88 -9.18 -12.66
C LEU A 260 -3.88 -7.96 -13.58
N HIS A 261 -4.62 -6.89 -13.26
CA HIS A 261 -4.65 -5.71 -14.13
C HIS A 261 -3.27 -5.04 -14.22
N HIS A 262 -3.02 -4.36 -15.34
CA HIS A 262 -1.70 -3.83 -15.69
C HIS A 262 -0.66 -4.95 -15.73
N HIS A 263 -0.56 -5.58 -16.90
CA HIS A 263 0.24 -6.79 -17.12
C HIS A 263 0.81 -6.83 -18.54
N TYR A 264 1.64 -7.84 -18.83
CA TYR A 264 2.23 -8.12 -20.15
C TYR A 264 1.87 -9.52 -20.70
N LEU A 265 0.78 -10.10 -20.19
CA LEU A 265 0.19 -11.34 -20.71
C LEU A 265 -0.26 -11.22 -22.17
N SER A 266 -0.05 -12.31 -22.93
CA SER A 266 -0.61 -12.47 -24.26
C SER A 266 -2.11 -12.70 -24.23
N ASP A 267 -2.79 -12.38 -25.35
CA ASP A 267 -4.24 -12.66 -25.50
C ASP A 267 -4.56 -14.15 -25.27
N HIS A 268 -3.67 -15.03 -25.71
CA HIS A 268 -3.83 -16.47 -25.53
C HIS A 268 -3.75 -16.87 -24.05
N MET A 269 -2.79 -16.30 -23.30
CA MET A 269 -2.67 -16.57 -21.87
C MET A 269 -3.85 -16.00 -21.08
N MET A 270 -4.32 -14.80 -21.40
CA MET A 270 -5.51 -14.22 -20.81
C MET A 270 -6.73 -15.12 -20.96
N GLU A 271 -6.93 -15.72 -22.14
CA GLU A 271 -8.05 -16.65 -22.38
C GLU A 271 -7.91 -17.94 -21.54
N ARG A 272 -6.68 -18.46 -21.41
CA ARG A 272 -6.42 -19.61 -20.54
C ARG A 272 -6.72 -19.32 -19.08
N LEU A 273 -6.32 -18.16 -18.57
CA LEU A 273 -6.60 -17.73 -17.19
C LEU A 273 -8.11 -17.62 -16.93
N ARG A 274 -8.88 -17.03 -17.85
CA ARG A 274 -10.35 -16.97 -17.74
C ARG A 274 -10.97 -18.37 -17.76
N THR A 275 -10.49 -19.24 -18.64
CA THR A 275 -11.00 -20.62 -18.75
C THR A 275 -10.70 -21.44 -17.51
N ALA A 276 -9.51 -21.26 -16.91
CA ALA A 276 -9.11 -21.96 -15.69
C ALA A 276 -9.89 -21.50 -14.44
N HIS A 277 -10.41 -20.27 -14.44
CA HIS A 277 -11.09 -19.66 -13.28
C HIS A 277 -12.51 -19.16 -13.62
N PRO A 278 -13.43 -20.04 -14.06
CA PRO A 278 -14.75 -19.65 -14.57
C PRO A 278 -15.71 -19.09 -13.50
N HIS A 279 -15.35 -19.18 -12.22
CA HIS A 279 -16.16 -18.73 -11.07
C HIS A 279 -15.48 -17.63 -10.25
N THR A 280 -14.29 -17.20 -10.66
CA THR A 280 -13.53 -16.14 -10.02
C THR A 280 -13.67 -14.88 -10.87
N GLU A 281 -13.81 -13.73 -10.21
CA GLU A 281 -13.67 -12.44 -10.89
C GLU A 281 -12.19 -12.26 -11.26
N VAL A 282 -11.85 -12.51 -12.53
CA VAL A 282 -10.49 -12.32 -13.03
C VAL A 282 -10.39 -10.95 -13.71
N ASP A 283 -9.61 -10.04 -13.11
CA ASP A 283 -9.30 -8.74 -13.72
C ASP A 283 -8.03 -8.88 -14.57
N LEU A 284 -8.18 -8.68 -15.87
CA LEU A 284 -7.12 -8.72 -16.89
C LEU A 284 -7.15 -7.41 -17.70
N SER A 285 -7.55 -6.32 -17.06
CA SER A 285 -7.60 -5.01 -17.71
C SER A 285 -6.20 -4.39 -17.82
N GLN A 286 -6.05 -3.41 -18.71
CA GLN A 286 -4.78 -2.68 -18.90
C GLN A 286 -3.59 -3.54 -19.36
N GLY A 287 -3.80 -4.50 -20.26
CA GLY A 287 -2.68 -5.21 -20.90
C GLY A 287 -1.78 -4.25 -21.70
N ASN A 288 -0.47 -4.33 -21.45
CA ASN A 288 0.55 -3.43 -22.03
C ASN A 288 1.24 -4.02 -23.29
N GLY A 289 0.79 -5.18 -23.77
CA GLY A 289 1.39 -5.87 -24.91
C GLY A 289 2.56 -6.77 -24.51
N GLU A 290 3.44 -7.07 -25.48
CA GLU A 290 4.58 -7.96 -25.25
C GLU A 290 5.63 -7.28 -24.36
N TYR A 291 6.10 -8.00 -23.33
CA TYR A 291 7.20 -7.54 -22.51
C TYR A 291 8.52 -7.67 -23.26
N HIS A 292 9.16 -6.55 -23.58
CA HIS A 292 10.47 -6.54 -24.26
C HIS A 292 11.66 -6.52 -23.29
N GLY A 293 11.39 -6.71 -21.99
CA GLY A 293 12.39 -6.68 -20.94
C GLY A 293 12.89 -5.26 -20.64
N PRO A 294 13.51 -5.05 -19.47
CA PRO A 294 14.22 -3.82 -19.25
C PRO A 294 15.59 -3.88 -19.90
N PHE A 295 15.95 -2.83 -20.65
CA PHE A 295 17.32 -2.33 -20.57
C PHE A 295 17.48 -1.74 -19.16
N GLU A 296 18.65 -1.88 -18.50
CA GLU A 296 18.84 -1.53 -17.07
C GLU A 296 18.27 -0.14 -16.68
N GLU A 297 18.25 0.83 -17.60
CA GLU A 297 17.76 2.19 -17.37
C GLU A 297 16.23 2.38 -17.55
N GLU A 298 15.48 1.36 -18.00
CA GLU A 298 14.07 1.49 -18.41
C GLU A 298 13.07 0.66 -17.58
N VAL A 299 13.51 -0.09 -16.56
CA VAL A 299 12.64 -0.95 -15.71
C VAL A 299 11.42 -0.20 -15.16
N HIS A 300 11.64 1.05 -14.77
CA HIS A 300 10.66 2.01 -14.29
C HIS A 300 9.48 2.26 -15.26
N ASN A 301 9.67 2.07 -16.56
CA ASN A 301 8.61 2.29 -17.54
C ASN A 301 7.57 1.17 -17.56
N PHE A 302 7.86 0.04 -16.91
CA PHE A 302 7.08 -1.19 -17.07
C PHE A 302 6.15 -1.52 -15.90
N VAL A 303 6.21 -0.78 -14.80
CA VAL A 303 5.28 -0.92 -13.67
C VAL A 303 4.35 0.29 -13.60
N ALA A 304 3.13 0.10 -13.07
CA ALA A 304 2.05 1.09 -13.19
C ALA A 304 2.35 2.43 -12.51
N ASP A 305 3.27 2.42 -11.55
CA ASP A 305 3.81 3.60 -10.93
C ASP A 305 5.33 3.50 -10.74
N GLY A 306 6.04 3.30 -11.85
CA GLY A 306 7.50 3.33 -11.85
C GLY A 306 8.09 4.73 -12.00
N ARG A 307 7.28 5.78 -11.87
CA ARG A 307 7.73 7.17 -11.97
C ARG A 307 7.82 7.80 -10.58
N ASP A 308 8.81 7.34 -9.83
CA ASP A 308 9.62 8.32 -9.10
C ASP A 308 10.43 9.12 -10.13
N PHE A 309 9.86 10.20 -10.66
CA PHE A 309 10.64 11.27 -11.31
C PHE A 309 10.03 12.63 -10.96
#